data_AF-A0A1S3DM82-F1
#
_entry.id   AF-A0A1S3DM82-F1
#
_cell.length_a   1.000
_cell.length_b   1.000
_cell.length_c   1.000
_cell.angle_alpha   90.00
_cell.angle_beta   90.00
_cell.angle_gamma   90.00
#
_symmetry.space_group_name_H-M   'P 1'
#
loop_
_entity.id
_entity.type
_entity.pdbx_description
1 polymer ?
#
loop_
_entity_poly.entity_id
_entity_poly.type
_entity_poly.pdbx_seq_one_letter_code
_entity_poly.pdbx_strand_id
1 'polypeptide(L)'
;MLTRSRPESIKGVHFIECTNIIKPLFLALASLLNSKLKRRLSYNDPELLYSQVPKEMLPDEFGGTAGPCEKYSELWANYIDQNRDWLQSEAEKKADLALMPKDNEFAVFQDTFRKLEVD
;
A
#
# COMPACT_ATOMS: atom_id res chain seq x y z
N MET A 1 12.35 7.79 -0.95
CA MET A 1 12.99 6.61 -0.32
C MET A 1 12.06 5.42 -0.11
N LEU A 2 10.76 5.60 0.20
CA LEU A 2 9.83 4.48 0.45
C LEU A 2 9.32 3.73 -0.81
N THR A 3 9.40 4.32 -2.01
CA THR A 3 8.77 3.76 -3.23
C THR A 3 9.60 2.75 -4.01
N ARG A 4 10.87 2.54 -3.65
CA ARG A 4 11.80 1.70 -4.43
C ARG A 4 12.29 0.47 -3.65
N SER A 5 11.84 0.30 -2.41
CA SER A 5 12.33 -0.74 -1.49
C SER A 5 11.40 -1.95 -1.36
N ARG A 6 10.18 -1.89 -1.89
CA ARG A 6 9.21 -2.99 -1.80
C ARG A 6 8.49 -3.20 -3.13
N PRO A 7 8.29 -4.45 -3.60
CA PRO A 7 7.73 -4.75 -4.93
C PRO A 7 6.22 -4.44 -5.04
N GLU A 8 5.53 -4.15 -3.93
CA GLU A 8 4.12 -3.80 -3.94
C GLU A 8 3.84 -2.40 -4.52
N SER A 9 2.88 -2.33 -5.45
CA SER A 9 2.42 -1.06 -6.02
C SER A 9 1.23 -0.50 -5.23
N ILE A 10 1.47 0.54 -4.41
CA ILE A 10 0.41 1.24 -3.66
C ILE A 10 -0.63 1.80 -4.64
N LYS A 11 -1.88 1.34 -4.61
CA LYS A 11 -2.92 1.77 -5.56
C LYS A 11 -3.66 3.05 -5.12
N GLY A 12 -3.87 3.22 -3.83
CA GLY A 12 -4.56 4.37 -3.22
C GLY A 12 -4.25 4.45 -1.74
N VAL A 13 -4.25 5.67 -1.18
CA VAL A 13 -4.18 5.93 0.25
C VAL A 13 -5.27 6.93 0.59
N HIS A 14 -6.22 6.52 1.42
CA HIS A 14 -7.42 7.29 1.74
C HIS A 14 -7.43 7.64 3.22
N PHE A 15 -7.49 8.94 3.51
CA PHE A 15 -7.70 9.46 4.85
C PHE A 15 -9.18 9.82 5.00
N ILE A 16 -9.87 9.16 5.92
CA ILE A 16 -11.32 9.29 6.14
C ILE A 16 -11.53 9.95 7.51
N GLU A 17 -12.53 10.83 7.62
CA GLU A 17 -12.93 11.51 8.87
C GLU A 17 -11.79 12.17 9.66
N CYS A 18 -10.78 12.66 8.95
CA CYS A 18 -9.61 13.29 9.53
C CYS A 18 -9.92 14.71 10.00
N THR A 19 -9.62 15.02 11.26
CA THR A 19 -9.80 16.37 11.82
C THR A 19 -8.89 17.39 11.12
N ASN A 20 -9.33 18.64 11.01
CA ASN A 20 -8.54 19.67 10.32
C ASN A 20 -7.16 19.95 10.95
N ILE A 21 -6.96 19.52 12.20
CA ILE A 21 -5.70 19.66 12.94
C ILE A 21 -4.58 18.84 12.29
N ILE A 22 -4.89 17.69 11.65
CA ILE A 22 -3.88 16.82 11.03
C ILE A 22 -3.59 17.17 9.56
N LYS A 23 -4.33 18.10 8.97
CA LYS A 23 -4.11 18.60 7.61
C LYS A 23 -2.67 19.10 7.36
N PRO A 24 -2.02 19.91 8.23
CA PRO A 24 -0.62 20.30 8.04
C PRO A 24 0.34 19.11 8.04
N LEU A 25 0.11 18.10 8.88
CA LEU A 25 0.89 16.86 8.88
C LEU A 25 0.73 16.09 7.57
N PHE A 26 -0.51 15.98 7.08
CA PHE A 26 -0.80 15.36 5.78
C PHE A 26 -0.08 16.07 4.63
N LEU A 27 -0.07 17.41 4.61
CA LEU A 27 0.64 18.19 3.59
C LEU A 27 2.16 17.99 3.66
N ALA A 28 2.72 17.92 4.88
CA ALA A 28 4.14 17.62 5.08
C ALA A 28 4.49 16.22 4.56
N LEU A 29 3.70 15.19 4.92
CA LEU A 29 3.88 13.83 4.41
C LEU A 29 3.72 13.76 2.89
N ALA A 30 2.68 14.40 2.34
CA ALA A 30 2.44 14.46 0.92
C ALA A 30 3.63 15.08 0.18
N SER A 31 4.27 16.12 0.73
CA SER A 31 5.42 16.79 0.11
C SER A 31 6.62 15.85 -0.11
N LEU A 32 6.81 14.85 0.76
CA LEU A 32 7.86 13.83 0.69
C LEU A 32 7.57 12.72 -0.34
N LEU A 33 6.33 12.63 -0.83
CA LEU A 33 5.91 11.62 -1.80
C LEU A 33 6.21 12.09 -3.24
N ASN A 34 6.44 11.12 -4.13
CA ASN A 34 6.60 11.39 -5.55
C ASN A 34 5.24 11.77 -6.21
N SER A 35 5.29 12.38 -7.38
CA SER A 35 4.09 12.84 -8.11
C SER A 35 3.10 11.70 -8.39
N LYS A 36 3.59 10.46 -8.57
CA LYS A 36 2.78 9.25 -8.77
C LYS A 36 1.95 8.89 -7.53
N LEU A 37 2.53 8.97 -6.33
CA LEU A 37 1.83 8.69 -5.07
C LEU A 37 0.95 9.85 -4.63
N LYS A 38 1.35 11.11 -4.87
CA LYS A 38 0.51 12.28 -4.59
C LYS A 38 -0.85 12.20 -5.29
N ARG A 39 -0.89 11.70 -6.53
CA ARG A 39 -2.15 11.47 -7.28
C ARG A 39 -3.03 10.34 -6.73
N ARG A 40 -2.48 9.52 -5.83
CA ARG A 40 -3.17 8.38 -5.21
C ARG A 40 -3.58 8.68 -3.76
N LEU A 41 -3.30 9.88 -3.28
CA LEU A 41 -3.60 10.34 -1.94
C LEU A 41 -4.98 11.01 -1.98
N SER A 42 -5.89 10.61 -1.09
CA SER A 42 -7.17 11.28 -0.89
C SER A 42 -7.34 11.68 0.57
N TYR A 43 -8.01 12.81 0.81
CA TYR A 43 -8.21 13.38 2.14
C TYR A 43 -9.66 13.81 2.29
N ASN A 44 -10.40 13.12 3.17
CA ASN A 44 -11.81 13.35 3.47
C ASN A 44 -12.69 13.43 2.20
N ASP A 45 -12.43 12.55 1.23
CA ASP A 45 -13.19 12.44 -0.01
C ASP A 45 -13.86 11.05 -0.10
N PRO A 46 -15.11 10.93 0.38
CA PRO A 46 -15.84 9.67 0.36
C PRO A 46 -16.20 9.20 -1.04
N GLU A 47 -16.42 10.12 -1.99
CA GLU A 47 -16.78 9.75 -3.37
C GLU A 47 -15.61 9.05 -4.05
N LEU A 48 -14.40 9.58 -3.88
CA LEU A 48 -13.18 8.96 -4.39
C LEU A 48 -12.93 7.60 -3.72
N LEU A 49 -13.21 7.46 -2.43
CA LEU A 49 -13.13 6.17 -1.73
C LEU A 49 -14.07 5.14 -2.34
N TYR A 50 -15.36 5.46 -2.48
CA TYR A 50 -16.36 4.52 -3.00
C TYR A 50 -16.18 4.19 -4.48
N SER A 51 -15.52 5.07 -5.25
CA SER A 51 -15.15 4.78 -6.64
C SER A 51 -14.06 3.70 -6.76
N GLN A 52 -13.25 3.53 -5.72
CA GLN A 52 -12.12 2.58 -5.70
C GLN A 52 -12.39 1.33 -4.87
N VAL A 53 -13.22 1.44 -3.83
CA VAL A 53 -13.56 0.36 -2.92
C VAL A 53 -15.08 0.26 -2.78
N PRO A 54 -15.69 -0.91 -3.09
CA PRO A 54 -17.12 -1.13 -2.91
C PRO A 54 -17.54 -0.95 -1.44
N LYS A 55 -18.71 -0.36 -1.20
CA LYS A 55 -19.27 -0.15 0.15
C LYS A 55 -19.41 -1.44 0.95
N GLU A 56 -19.71 -2.54 0.27
CA GLU A 56 -19.86 -3.86 0.89
C GLU A 56 -18.57 -4.39 1.52
N MET A 57 -17.41 -3.86 1.13
CA MET A 57 -16.10 -4.23 1.68
C MET A 57 -15.62 -3.28 2.78
N LEU A 58 -16.32 -2.16 2.98
CA LEU A 58 -15.97 -1.19 4.00
C LEU A 58 -16.66 -1.54 5.33
N PRO A 59 -15.98 -1.38 6.47
CA PRO A 59 -16.61 -1.48 7.77
C PRO A 59 -17.75 -0.49 7.97
N ASP A 60 -18.63 -0.80 8.92
CA ASP A 60 -19.83 -0.01 9.21
C ASP A 60 -19.48 1.42 9.65
N GLU A 61 -18.39 1.59 10.40
CA GLU A 61 -17.90 2.88 10.89
C GLU A 61 -17.44 3.82 9.75
N PHE A 62 -17.15 3.29 8.58
CA PHE A 62 -16.76 4.07 7.39
C PHE A 62 -17.89 4.16 6.36
N GLY A 63 -19.14 3.84 6.74
CA GLY A 63 -20.32 3.93 5.88
C GLY A 63 -20.50 2.74 4.92
N GLY A 64 -19.86 1.60 5.23
CA GLY A 64 -20.02 0.35 4.50
C GLY A 64 -20.99 -0.63 5.16
N THR A 65 -20.93 -1.90 4.74
CA THR A 65 -21.78 -2.98 5.27
C THR A 65 -20.99 -4.27 5.56
N ALA A 66 -19.67 -4.17 5.71
CA ALA A 66 -18.81 -5.32 5.96
C ALA A 66 -18.84 -5.80 7.43
N GLY A 67 -19.51 -5.05 8.32
CA GLY A 67 -19.53 -5.29 9.76
C GLY A 67 -18.56 -4.39 10.52
N PRO A 68 -18.44 -4.59 11.85
CA PRO A 68 -17.65 -3.72 12.72
C PRO A 68 -16.15 -3.86 12.48
N CYS A 69 -15.41 -2.75 12.60
CA CYS A 69 -13.95 -2.70 12.52
C CYS A 69 -13.26 -3.65 13.52
N GLU A 70 -13.84 -3.78 14.71
CA GLU A 70 -13.30 -4.61 15.80
C GLU A 70 -13.10 -6.07 15.37
N LYS A 71 -14.07 -6.64 14.65
CA LYS A 71 -13.99 -8.00 14.11
C LYS A 71 -12.74 -8.20 13.23
N TYR A 72 -12.42 -7.22 12.40
CA TYR A 72 -11.24 -7.27 11.54
C TYR A 72 -9.95 -7.09 12.33
N SER A 73 -9.96 -6.23 13.35
CA SER A 73 -8.82 -6.05 14.25
C SER A 73 -8.46 -7.35 14.95
N GLU A 74 -9.45 -8.06 15.50
CA GLU A 74 -9.27 -9.36 16.13
C GLU A 74 -8.78 -10.43 15.14
N LEU A 75 -9.36 -10.49 13.94
CA LEU A 75 -8.92 -11.40 12.88
C LEU A 75 -7.45 -11.19 12.52
N TRP A 76 -7.02 -9.93 12.35
CA TRP A 76 -5.63 -9.61 12.06
C TRP A 76 -4.71 -9.91 13.22
N ALA A 77 -5.11 -9.60 14.46
CA ALA A 77 -4.35 -9.93 15.65
C ALA A 77 -4.11 -11.45 15.76
N ASN A 78 -5.16 -12.25 15.55
CA ASN A 78 -5.06 -13.71 15.55
C ASN A 78 -4.19 -14.24 14.40
N TYR A 79 -4.31 -13.68 13.19
CA TYR A 79 -3.46 -14.05 12.07
C TYR A 79 -1.97 -13.78 12.36
N ILE A 80 -1.66 -12.60 12.92
CA ILE A 80 -0.30 -12.23 13.29
C ILE A 80 0.23 -13.18 14.36
N ASP A 81 -0.57 -13.52 15.36
CA ASP A 81 -0.13 -14.40 16.45
C ASP A 81 0.11 -15.84 15.97
N GLN A 82 -0.79 -16.38 15.14
CA GLN A 82 -0.64 -17.71 14.53
C GLN A 82 0.59 -17.81 13.60
N ASN A 83 0.95 -16.71 12.95
CA ASN A 83 2.06 -16.67 12.00
C ASN A 83 3.32 -16.00 12.58
N ARG A 84 3.39 -15.83 13.91
CA ARG A 84 4.46 -15.10 14.60
C ARG A 84 5.86 -15.60 14.21
N ASP A 85 6.07 -16.91 14.24
CA ASP A 85 7.37 -17.52 13.94
C ASP A 85 7.78 -17.28 12.48
N TRP A 86 6.82 -17.40 11.56
CA TRP A 86 7.07 -17.10 10.14
C TRP A 86 7.39 -15.61 9.94
N LEU A 87 6.62 -14.70 10.54
CA LEU A 87 6.85 -13.25 10.47
C LEU A 87 8.21 -12.85 11.06
N GLN A 88 8.64 -13.50 12.15
CA GLN A 88 9.95 -13.27 12.74
C GLN A 88 11.07 -13.78 11.83
N SER A 89 10.89 -14.93 11.18
CA SER A 89 11.85 -15.45 10.20
C SER A 89 12.01 -14.54 8.97
N GLU A 90 10.95 -13.84 8.53
CA GLU A 90 11.02 -12.88 7.43
C GLU A 90 11.91 -11.67 7.76
N ALA A 91 11.98 -11.25 9.03
CA ALA A 91 12.87 -10.17 9.44
C ALA A 91 14.36 -10.58 9.35
N GLU A 92 14.65 -11.87 9.48
CA GLU A 92 16.00 -12.42 9.40
C GLU A 92 16.43 -12.73 7.96
N LYS A 93 15.47 -12.98 7.07
CA LYS A 93 15.72 -13.20 5.64
C LYS A 93 16.23 -11.92 4.99
N LYS A 94 17.51 -11.92 4.63
CA LYS A 94 18.13 -10.90 3.77
C LYS A 94 18.30 -11.48 2.38
N ALA A 95 18.11 -10.65 1.36
CA ALA A 95 18.44 -11.04 0.00
C ALA A 95 19.94 -11.32 -0.09
N ASP A 96 20.31 -12.50 -0.60
CA ASP A 96 21.71 -12.79 -0.94
C ASP A 96 22.09 -12.01 -2.20
N LEU A 97 22.75 -10.87 -1.99
CA LEU A 97 23.17 -9.96 -3.06
C LEU A 97 24.21 -10.59 -3.99
N ALA A 98 24.87 -11.69 -3.60
CA ALA A 98 25.81 -12.40 -4.47
C ALA A 98 25.10 -13.17 -5.59
N LEU A 99 23.83 -13.52 -5.41
CA LEU A 99 22.95 -14.13 -6.42
C LEU A 99 22.26 -13.10 -7.31
N MET A 100 22.49 -11.80 -7.07
CA MET A 100 21.94 -10.75 -7.92
C MET A 100 22.51 -10.90 -9.35
N PRO A 101 21.66 -10.98 -10.38
CA PRO A 101 22.12 -11.03 -11.77
C PRO A 101 23.04 -9.83 -12.04
N LYS A 102 24.28 -10.08 -12.42
CA LYS A 102 25.28 -9.03 -12.70
C LYS A 102 25.02 -8.30 -14.01
N ASP A 103 24.20 -8.90 -14.86
CA ASP A 103 23.88 -8.38 -16.18
C ASP A 103 22.67 -7.43 -16.08
N ASN A 104 23.00 -6.14 -16.07
CA ASN A 104 22.12 -4.98 -16.08
C ASN A 104 21.14 -4.87 -14.90
N GLU A 105 21.34 -3.82 -14.09
CA GLU A 105 20.41 -3.28 -13.10
C GLU A 105 18.99 -3.00 -13.66
N PHE A 106 18.84 -3.02 -14.99
CA PHE A 106 17.59 -2.87 -15.75
C PHE A 106 16.87 -4.18 -16.10
N ALA A 107 17.52 -5.35 -16.02
CA ALA A 107 16.94 -6.62 -16.46
C ALA A 107 15.79 -7.09 -15.57
N VAL A 108 15.86 -6.81 -14.26
CA VAL A 108 14.83 -7.21 -13.28
C VAL A 108 13.49 -6.51 -13.52
N PHE A 109 13.47 -5.35 -14.19
CA PHE A 109 12.25 -4.60 -14.49
C PHE A 109 11.76 -4.72 -15.95
N GLN A 110 12.58 -5.27 -16.85
CA GLN A 110 12.31 -5.25 -18.29
C GLN A 110 11.19 -6.21 -18.72
N ASP A 111 10.94 -7.28 -17.97
CA ASP A 111 9.97 -8.31 -18.35
C ASP A 111 8.50 -7.85 -18.20
N THR A 112 8.26 -6.72 -17.52
CA THR A 112 6.93 -6.08 -17.43
C THR A 112 6.59 -5.15 -18.61
N PHE A 113 7.53 -4.89 -19.53
CA PHE A 113 7.25 -4.08 -20.72
C PHE A 113 7.18 -4.97 -21.96
N ARG A 114 5.96 -5.12 -22.51
CA ARG A 114 5.79 -5.62 -23.87
C ARG A 114 6.52 -4.66 -24.80
N LYS A 115 7.57 -5.14 -25.49
CA LYS A 115 8.17 -4.42 -26.61
C LYS A 115 7.07 -4.21 -27.66
N LEU A 116 6.79 -2.95 -27.98
CA LEU A 116 5.97 -2.60 -29.13
C LEU A 116 6.88 -2.77 -30.35
N GLU A 117 6.62 -3.77 -31.18
CA GLU A 117 7.20 -3.84 -32.52
C GLU A 117 6.43 -2.85 -33.40
N VAL A 118 7.14 -1.89 -33.99
CA VAL A 118 6.60 -0.97 -34.99
C VAL A 118 7.15 -1.44 -36.33
N ASP A 119 6.25 -1.75 -37.25
CA ASP A 119 6.52 -1.87 -38.69
C ASP A 119 6.49 -0.46 -39.32
#